data_AF-A0A3L6QSI6-F1
#
_entry.id   AF-A0A3L6QSI6-F1
#
_cell.length_a   1.000
_cell.length_b   1.000
_cell.length_c   1.000
_cell.angle_alpha   90.00
_cell.angle_beta   90.00
_cell.angle_gamma   90.00
#
_symmetry.space_group_name_H-M   'P 1'
#
loop_
_entity.id
_entity.type
_entity.pdbx_description
1 polymer ?
#
loop_
_entity_poly.entity_id
_entity_poly.type
_entity_poly.pdbx_seq_one_letter_code
_entity_poly.pdbx_strand_id
1 'polypeptide(L)'
;MGSKSLDVAASSGAAGSTKVDVFWDLSGARFGPAPEQLEGFYVAVVCDREMVLLLGDMRKEAYRKTGAGRPAVDALLVARREHVVGKKVFSAMAQFCHHGRCHDIVIECDTAGAKDPSLVIHIDRRPVMRVRRLAWKFRGNQTILVDGLPVEVFWDVHGWLFGSATSSAVFMFQTCQAPEKSMSWAYLQPY
;
A
#
# COMPACT_ATOMS: atom_id res chain seq x y z
N MET A 1 15.11 8.19 15.40
CA MET A 1 14.78 9.37 14.57
C MET A 1 15.87 9.70 13.54
N GLY A 2 15.48 10.25 12.39
CA GLY A 2 16.37 10.73 11.33
C GLY A 2 15.64 11.68 10.36
N SER A 3 16.40 12.29 9.45
CA SER A 3 15.87 13.14 8.37
C SER A 3 16.74 13.11 7.13
N LYS A 4 16.16 13.34 5.96
CA LYS A 4 16.84 13.43 4.66
C LYS A 4 16.17 14.46 3.76
N SER A 5 16.96 15.35 3.18
CA SER A 5 16.51 16.29 2.14
C SER A 5 16.75 15.71 0.75
N LEU A 6 15.83 16.01 -0.16
CA LEU A 6 15.84 15.59 -1.56
C LEU A 6 15.50 16.79 -2.44
N ASP A 7 16.23 16.96 -3.53
CA ASP A 7 15.89 17.94 -4.56
C ASP A 7 15.08 17.23 -5.65
N VAL A 8 13.82 17.62 -5.81
CA VAL A 8 12.93 17.10 -6.85
C VAL A 8 12.97 18.04 -8.04
N ALA A 9 13.55 17.58 -9.16
CA ALA A 9 13.57 18.34 -10.39
C ALA A 9 12.16 18.43 -11.00
N ALA A 10 11.76 19.63 -11.43
CA ALA A 10 10.54 19.79 -12.22
C ALA A 10 10.66 19.05 -13.57
N SER A 11 9.61 18.32 -13.96
CA SER A 11 9.59 17.49 -15.18
C SER A 11 9.49 18.30 -16.48
N SER A 12 9.38 19.62 -16.40
CA SER A 12 9.38 20.54 -17.55
C SER A 12 10.47 21.56 -17.36
N GLY A 13 11.19 21.94 -18.42
CA GLY A 13 12.42 22.76 -18.44
C GLY A 13 12.41 24.16 -17.80
N ALA A 14 11.53 24.44 -16.84
CA ALA A 14 11.70 25.51 -15.87
C ALA A 14 12.78 25.10 -14.85
N ALA A 15 13.81 25.92 -14.70
CA ALA A 15 14.83 25.77 -13.67
C ALA A 15 14.20 25.99 -12.28
N GLY A 16 13.68 24.92 -11.69
CA GLY A 16 13.16 24.91 -10.33
C GLY A 16 13.28 23.52 -9.73
N SER A 17 14.24 23.33 -8.81
CA SER A 17 14.27 22.17 -7.93
C SER A 17 13.38 22.46 -6.72
N THR A 18 12.37 21.63 -6.51
CA THR A 18 11.55 21.71 -5.29
C THR A 18 12.22 20.87 -4.22
N LYS A 19 12.54 21.49 -3.09
CA LYS A 19 13.19 20.79 -1.98
C LYS A 19 12.14 20.07 -1.15
N VAL A 20 12.33 18.76 -0.97
CA VAL A 20 11.48 17.90 -0.15
C VAL A 20 12.30 17.37 1.02
N ASP A 21 11.81 17.60 2.23
CA ASP A 21 12.42 17.11 3.46
C ASP A 21 11.62 15.93 4.02
N VAL A 22 12.28 14.80 4.23
CA VAL A 22 11.69 13.60 4.82
C VAL A 22 12.22 13.44 6.24
N PHE A 23 11.34 13.29 7.22
CA PHE A 23 11.67 13.05 8.62
C PHE A 23 11.05 11.73 9.06
N TRP A 24 11.70 11.00 9.95
CA TRP A 24 11.14 9.79 10.50
C TRP A 24 11.58 9.58 11.95
N ASP A 25 10.71 8.97 12.73
CA ASP A 25 11.11 8.30 13.95
C ASP A 25 10.47 6.92 14.02
N LEU A 26 11.34 5.90 13.99
CA LEU A 26 10.96 4.49 14.06
C LEU A 26 11.53 3.84 15.33
N SER A 27 12.20 4.58 16.22
CA SER A 27 12.88 3.97 17.38
C SER A 27 11.92 3.41 18.43
N GLY A 28 10.70 3.94 18.48
CA GLY A 28 9.63 3.44 19.34
C GLY A 28 8.67 2.48 18.64
N ALA A 29 8.93 2.14 17.37
CA ALA A 29 7.97 1.42 16.54
C ALA A 29 7.68 0.04 17.13
N ARG A 30 6.41 -0.21 17.42
CA ARG A 30 5.92 -1.50 17.91
C ARG A 30 5.33 -2.27 16.75
N PHE A 31 5.74 -3.52 16.63
CA PHE A 31 5.31 -4.41 15.55
C PHE A 31 4.33 -5.44 16.10
N GLY A 32 3.32 -5.75 15.30
CA GLY A 32 2.45 -6.89 15.58
C GLY A 32 3.10 -8.22 15.17
N PRO A 33 2.30 -9.29 15.07
CA PRO A 33 2.74 -10.57 14.48
C PRO A 33 3.13 -10.45 12.99
N ALA A 34 2.70 -9.38 12.32
CA ALA A 34 2.98 -9.05 10.94
C ALA A 34 4.11 -8.01 10.84
N PRO A 35 4.79 -7.89 9.68
CA PRO A 35 5.91 -6.96 9.47
C PRO A 35 5.55 -5.46 9.51
N GLU A 36 4.30 -5.09 9.80
CA GLU A 36 3.81 -3.71 9.79
C GLU A 36 3.88 -3.06 11.19
N GLN A 37 4.30 -1.79 11.23
CA GLN A 37 4.37 -0.99 12.46
C GLN A 37 2.96 -0.59 12.91
N LEU A 38 2.60 -0.93 14.16
CA LEU A 38 1.28 -0.64 14.74
C LEU A 38 1.21 0.75 15.39
N GLU A 39 2.23 1.13 16.16
CA GLU A 39 2.25 2.36 16.94
C GLU A 39 3.68 2.77 17.29
N GLY A 40 3.86 3.98 17.84
CA GLY A 40 5.14 4.50 18.29
C GLY A 40 6.07 4.93 17.16
N PHE A 41 5.52 5.40 16.03
CA PHE A 41 6.34 5.88 14.92
C PHE A 41 5.75 7.09 14.19
N TYR A 42 6.59 7.77 13.39
CA TYR A 42 6.13 8.63 12.31
C TYR A 42 7.07 8.61 11.10
N VAL A 43 6.50 8.89 9.93
CA VAL A 43 7.23 9.31 8.72
C VAL A 43 6.53 10.56 8.18
N ALA A 44 7.25 11.66 8.06
CA ALA A 44 6.75 12.95 7.64
C ALA A 44 7.48 13.40 6.37
N VAL A 45 6.72 13.88 5.38
CA VAL A 45 7.24 14.52 4.18
C VAL A 45 6.79 15.97 4.19
N VAL A 46 7.76 16.88 4.05
CA VAL A 46 7.55 18.33 4.10
C VAL A 46 8.05 18.94 2.80
N CYS A 47 7.22 19.78 2.19
CA CYS A 47 7.54 20.56 1.00
C CYS A 47 7.18 22.02 1.29
N ASP A 48 8.07 22.96 1.00
CA ASP A 48 7.82 24.41 1.21
C ASP A 48 7.31 24.77 2.62
N ARG A 49 7.84 24.08 3.64
CA ARG A 49 7.43 24.17 5.06
C ARG A 49 6.01 23.69 5.36
N GLU A 50 5.31 23.07 4.42
CA GLU A 50 4.01 22.44 4.62
C GLU A 50 4.14 20.91 4.74
N MET A 51 3.36 20.32 5.65
CA MET A 51 3.32 18.86 5.82
C MET A 51 2.47 18.23 4.71
N VAL A 52 3.11 17.61 3.72
CA VAL A 52 2.41 17.01 2.57
C VAL A 52 2.01 15.55 2.79
N LEU A 53 2.69 14.84 3.70
CA LEU A 53 2.34 13.48 4.12
C LEU A 53 2.81 13.26 5.55
N LEU A 54 1.92 12.72 6.39
CA LEU A 54 2.27 12.28 7.75
C LEU A 54 1.68 10.89 8.00
N LEU A 55 2.57 9.91 8.12
CA LEU A 55 2.24 8.54 8.51
C LEU A 55 2.63 8.31 9.97
N GLY A 56 1.88 7.46 10.66
CA GLY A 56 2.10 7.09 12.06
C GLY A 56 1.28 7.89 13.08
N ASP A 57 1.38 7.47 14.34
CA ASP A 57 0.60 7.94 15.49
C ASP A 57 1.31 9.07 16.27
N MET A 58 2.63 9.20 16.14
CA MET A 58 3.45 10.23 16.79
C MET A 58 3.32 11.62 16.13
N ARG A 59 2.09 12.06 15.85
CA ARG A 59 1.81 13.29 15.08
C ARG A 59 2.35 14.54 15.77
N LYS A 60 2.22 14.64 17.10
CA LYS A 60 2.68 15.81 17.87
C LYS A 60 4.20 15.98 17.79
N GLU A 61 4.93 14.88 17.88
CA GLU A 61 6.38 14.81 17.76
C GLU A 61 6.82 15.19 16.35
N ALA A 62 6.12 14.69 15.32
CA ALA A 62 6.40 15.04 13.93
C ALA A 62 6.28 16.54 13.66
N TYR A 63 5.17 17.18 14.06
CA TYR A 63 5.00 18.64 13.90
C TYR A 63 6.04 19.44 14.69
N ARG A 64 6.36 19.01 15.93
CA ARG A 64 7.39 19.65 16.76
C ARG A 64 8.79 19.56 16.11
N LYS A 65 9.10 18.43 15.49
CA LYS A 65 10.41 18.18 14.88
C LYS A 65 10.59 18.89 13.55
N THR A 66 9.53 18.93 12.73
CA THR A 66 9.56 19.50 11.39
C THR A 66 9.35 21.02 11.38
N GLY A 67 8.60 21.56 12.34
CA GLY A 67 8.16 22.96 12.31
C GLY A 67 7.23 23.29 11.15
N ALA A 68 6.64 22.25 10.52
CA ALA A 68 5.82 22.40 9.33
C ALA A 68 4.41 22.94 9.65
N GLY A 69 3.86 23.70 8.70
CA GLY A 69 2.45 24.06 8.65
C GLY A 69 1.55 22.84 8.49
N ARG A 70 0.27 23.03 8.83
CA ARG A 70 -0.77 22.04 8.56
C ARG A 70 -1.27 22.22 7.13
N PRO A 71 -1.37 21.15 6.33
CA PRO A 71 -1.86 21.27 4.97
C PRO A 71 -3.33 21.68 4.96
N ALA A 72 -3.74 22.33 3.87
CA ALA A 72 -5.15 22.67 3.63
C ALA A 72 -6.03 21.42 3.42
N VAL A 73 -5.43 20.32 2.93
CA VAL A 73 -6.10 19.06 2.63
C VAL A 73 -5.23 17.90 3.12
N ASP A 74 -5.84 16.93 3.80
CA ASP A 74 -5.15 15.73 4.24
C ASP A 74 -4.75 14.84 3.05
N ALA A 75 -3.59 14.21 3.15
CA ALA A 75 -3.14 13.24 2.15
C ALA A 75 -4.05 12.00 2.16
N LEU A 76 -4.48 11.58 0.97
CA LEU A 76 -5.25 10.35 0.77
C LEU A 76 -4.33 9.23 0.29
N LEU A 77 -4.36 8.06 0.93
CA LEU A 77 -3.66 6.88 0.46
C LEU A 77 -4.34 6.34 -0.80
N VAL A 78 -3.70 6.51 -1.97
CA VAL A 78 -4.22 6.03 -3.25
C VAL A 78 -3.86 4.57 -3.50
N ALA A 79 -2.63 4.16 -3.16
CA ALA A 79 -2.14 2.80 -3.35
C ALA A 79 -0.97 2.49 -2.42
N ARG A 80 -0.82 1.21 -2.07
CA ARG A 80 0.36 0.65 -1.40
C ARG A 80 0.99 -0.39 -2.34
N ARG A 81 2.31 -0.30 -2.53
CA ARG A 81 3.07 -1.25 -3.34
C ARG A 81 4.22 -1.80 -2.51
N GLU A 82 4.32 -3.12 -2.47
CA GLU A 82 5.39 -3.82 -1.77
C GLU A 82 6.19 -4.66 -2.77
N HIS A 83 7.51 -4.65 -2.62
CA HIS A 83 8.40 -5.54 -3.35
C HIS A 83 9.01 -6.50 -2.35
N VAL A 84 8.61 -7.76 -2.43
CA VAL A 84 9.14 -8.81 -1.55
C VAL A 84 10.03 -9.74 -2.34
N VAL A 85 11.27 -9.86 -1.88
CA VAL A 85 12.25 -10.82 -2.40
C VAL A 85 12.32 -11.96 -1.40
N GLY A 86 11.95 -13.18 -1.82
CA GLY A 86 12.04 -14.34 -0.93
C GLY A 86 10.98 -15.41 -1.20
N LYS A 87 10.57 -16.05 -0.10
CA LYS A 87 9.82 -17.33 0.00
C LYS A 87 8.61 -17.44 -0.94
N LYS A 88 8.21 -18.68 -1.24
CA LYS A 88 7.02 -19.06 -2.03
C LYS A 88 5.67 -18.65 -1.41
N VAL A 89 5.72 -18.12 -0.19
CA VAL A 89 4.58 -17.63 0.57
C VAL A 89 4.86 -16.18 0.93
N PHE A 90 3.94 -15.31 0.56
CA PHE A 90 3.97 -13.90 0.90
C PHE A 90 2.85 -13.60 1.90
N SER A 91 3.14 -12.74 2.88
CA SER A 91 2.19 -12.34 3.90
C SER A 91 2.27 -10.83 4.13
N ALA A 92 1.12 -10.17 4.19
CA ALA A 92 1.00 -8.73 4.45
C ALA A 92 -0.31 -8.42 5.17
N MET A 93 -0.39 -7.24 5.80
CA MET A 93 -1.65 -6.72 6.32
C MET A 93 -2.17 -5.61 5.41
N ALA A 94 -3.47 -5.61 5.16
CA ALA A 94 -4.14 -4.56 4.39
C ALA A 94 -5.53 -4.25 4.95
N GLN A 95 -5.96 -3.01 4.74
CA GLN A 95 -7.31 -2.55 5.04
C GLN A 95 -8.05 -2.34 3.71
N PHE A 96 -9.21 -3.00 3.54
CA PHE A 96 -9.98 -2.95 2.27
C PHE A 96 -11.09 -1.89 2.27
N CYS A 97 -11.36 -1.26 3.41
CA CYS A 97 -12.39 -0.23 3.58
C CYS A 97 -11.87 0.94 4.41
N HIS A 98 -12.27 2.17 4.08
CA HIS A 98 -11.97 3.34 4.90
C HIS A 98 -12.62 3.15 6.30
N HIS A 99 -11.83 3.09 7.36
CA HIS A 99 -12.22 2.68 8.73
C HIS A 99 -12.56 1.19 8.93
N GLY A 100 -12.27 0.32 7.95
CA GLY A 100 -12.35 -1.13 8.14
C GLY A 100 -11.28 -1.65 9.10
N ARG A 101 -11.38 -2.91 9.53
CA ARG A 101 -10.27 -3.55 10.24
C ARG A 101 -9.13 -3.90 9.27
N CYS A 102 -7.92 -4.05 9.78
CA CYS A 102 -6.84 -4.65 8.98
C CYS A 102 -7.01 -6.17 8.92
N HIS A 103 -6.75 -6.73 7.74
CA HIS A 103 -6.82 -8.16 7.46
C HIS A 103 -5.43 -8.70 7.14
N ASP A 104 -5.18 -9.93 7.57
CA ASP A 104 -4.01 -10.69 7.16
C ASP A 104 -4.25 -11.28 5.76
N ILE A 105 -3.36 -10.97 4.81
CA ILE A 105 -3.35 -11.53 3.46
C ILE A 105 -2.18 -12.50 3.37
N VAL A 106 -2.46 -13.74 2.94
CA VAL A 106 -1.41 -14.71 2.59
C VAL A 106 -1.58 -15.18 1.17
N ILE A 107 -0.52 -15.04 0.37
CA ILE A 107 -0.46 -15.50 -1.02
C ILE A 107 0.49 -16.69 -1.06
N GLU A 108 -0.05 -17.84 -1.46
CA GLU A 108 0.70 -19.08 -1.61
C GLU A 108 0.72 -19.50 -3.07
N CYS A 109 1.91 -19.73 -3.61
CA CYS A 109 2.06 -20.27 -4.95
C CYS A 109 2.87 -21.56 -4.90
N ASP A 110 2.22 -22.68 -5.16
CA ASP A 110 2.89 -23.97 -5.26
C ASP A 110 3.42 -24.17 -6.68
N THR A 111 4.68 -23.79 -6.88
CA THR A 111 5.37 -23.85 -8.18
C THR A 111 6.41 -24.98 -8.28
N ALA A 112 6.71 -25.69 -7.19
CA ALA A 112 7.85 -26.62 -7.17
C ALA A 112 7.42 -28.08 -7.28
N GLY A 113 7.73 -28.70 -8.43
CA GLY A 113 7.57 -30.15 -8.62
C GLY A 113 6.12 -30.64 -8.72
N ALA A 114 5.14 -29.75 -8.60
CA ALA A 114 3.74 -30.10 -8.74
C ALA A 114 3.36 -30.26 -10.22
N LYS A 115 2.74 -31.39 -10.56
CA LYS A 115 2.16 -31.66 -11.89
C LYS A 115 1.06 -30.64 -12.27
N ASP A 116 0.50 -29.94 -11.29
CA ASP A 116 -0.54 -28.93 -11.44
C ASP A 116 -0.30 -27.74 -10.48
N PRO A 117 0.52 -26.73 -10.87
CA PRO A 117 0.78 -25.58 -10.01
C PRO A 117 -0.51 -24.82 -9.70
N SER A 118 -0.61 -24.29 -8.48
CA SER A 118 -1.79 -23.58 -8.02
C SER A 118 -1.46 -22.36 -7.18
N LEU A 119 -2.34 -21.37 -7.28
CA LEU A 119 -2.32 -20.14 -6.50
C LEU A 119 -3.46 -20.19 -5.48
N VAL A 120 -3.17 -19.90 -4.22
CA VAL A 120 -4.16 -19.76 -3.16
C VAL A 120 -3.95 -18.41 -2.46
N ILE A 121 -5.05 -17.68 -2.27
CA ILE A 121 -5.04 -16.47 -1.44
C ILE A 121 -5.91 -16.72 -0.21
N HIS A 122 -5.35 -16.42 0.96
CA HIS A 122 -6.04 -16.44 2.23
C HIS A 122 -6.25 -15.01 2.72
N ILE A 123 -7.41 -14.78 3.33
CA ILE A 123 -7.73 -13.59 4.11
C ILE A 123 -8.08 -14.07 5.52
N ASP A 124 -7.39 -13.56 6.53
CA ASP A 124 -7.53 -13.97 7.93
C ASP A 124 -7.48 -15.51 8.10
N ARG A 125 -6.49 -16.14 7.45
CA ARG A 125 -6.29 -17.61 7.41
C ARG A 125 -7.41 -18.41 6.74
N ARG A 126 -8.39 -17.76 6.11
CA ARG A 126 -9.46 -18.42 5.35
C ARG A 126 -9.14 -18.36 3.85
N PRO A 127 -9.16 -19.48 3.12
CA PRO A 127 -8.93 -19.47 1.68
C PRO A 127 -10.11 -18.81 0.97
N VAL A 128 -9.87 -17.69 0.29
CA VAL A 128 -10.89 -16.93 -0.43
C VAL A 128 -10.80 -17.09 -1.95
N MET A 129 -9.63 -17.49 -2.45
CA MET A 129 -9.40 -17.70 -3.88
C MET A 129 -8.46 -18.89 -4.09
N ARG A 130 -8.78 -19.73 -5.09
CA ARG A 130 -7.91 -20.82 -5.52
C ARG A 130 -7.93 -20.97 -7.04
N VAL A 131 -6.77 -20.81 -7.67
CA VAL A 131 -6.58 -20.98 -9.11
C VAL A 131 -5.77 -22.24 -9.34
N ARG A 132 -6.40 -23.27 -9.91
CA ARG A 132 -5.72 -24.50 -10.39
C ARG A 132 -5.30 -24.35 -11.84
N ARG A 133 -4.44 -25.25 -12.33
CA ARG A 133 -3.91 -25.21 -13.71
C ARG A 133 -3.26 -23.87 -14.01
N LEU A 134 -2.42 -23.40 -13.08
CA LEU A 134 -1.85 -22.05 -13.12
C LEU A 134 -0.97 -21.85 -14.36
N ALA A 135 -0.38 -22.91 -14.92
CA ALA A 135 0.32 -22.88 -16.20
C ALA A 135 -0.56 -22.41 -17.38
N TRP A 136 -1.89 -22.50 -17.28
CA TRP A 136 -2.84 -22.01 -18.26
C TRP A 136 -3.57 -20.74 -17.81
N LYS A 137 -3.49 -20.41 -16.51
CA LYS A 137 -4.16 -19.27 -15.87
C LYS A 137 -3.16 -18.36 -15.16
N PHE A 138 -1.96 -18.22 -15.73
CA PHE A 138 -0.85 -17.49 -15.11
C PHE A 138 -1.07 -15.98 -15.07
N ARG A 139 -2.06 -15.48 -15.82
CA ARG A 139 -2.59 -14.12 -15.75
C ARG A 139 -4.10 -14.18 -15.65
N GLY A 140 -4.69 -13.34 -14.83
CA GLY A 140 -6.14 -13.25 -14.69
C GLY A 140 -6.57 -12.38 -13.52
N ASN A 141 -7.88 -12.36 -13.31
CA ASN A 141 -8.51 -11.65 -12.22
C ASN A 141 -9.72 -12.43 -11.66
N GLN A 142 -10.08 -12.14 -10.42
CA GLN A 142 -11.26 -12.68 -9.75
C GLN A 142 -11.70 -11.71 -8.64
N THR A 143 -13.01 -11.52 -8.49
CA THR A 143 -13.58 -10.79 -7.35
C THR A 143 -13.76 -11.73 -6.16
N ILE A 144 -13.29 -11.29 -4.99
CA ILE A 144 -13.55 -11.93 -3.69
C ILE A 144 -14.39 -10.98 -2.82
N LEU A 145 -14.99 -11.52 -1.75
CA LEU A 145 -15.67 -10.72 -0.73
C LEU A 145 -14.82 -10.68 0.53
N VAL A 146 -14.49 -9.47 0.99
CA VAL A 146 -13.85 -9.23 2.28
C VAL A 146 -14.77 -8.35 3.10
N ASP A 147 -15.24 -8.85 4.25
CA ASP A 147 -16.27 -8.18 5.08
C ASP A 147 -17.51 -7.74 4.28
N GLY A 148 -17.89 -8.54 3.27
CA GLY A 148 -19.04 -8.25 2.40
C GLY A 148 -18.75 -7.23 1.29
N LEU A 149 -17.56 -6.64 1.24
CA LEU A 149 -17.14 -5.71 0.18
C LEU A 149 -16.46 -6.46 -0.97
N PRO A 150 -16.78 -6.12 -2.23
CA PRO A 150 -16.11 -6.68 -3.39
C PRO A 150 -14.68 -6.14 -3.50
N VAL A 151 -13.71 -7.05 -3.57
CA VAL A 151 -12.30 -6.75 -3.84
C VAL A 151 -11.92 -7.50 -5.11
N GLU A 152 -11.51 -6.77 -6.14
CA GLU A 152 -10.99 -7.37 -7.36
C GLU A 152 -9.51 -7.70 -7.18
N VAL A 153 -9.18 -8.98 -7.41
CA VAL A 153 -7.81 -9.47 -7.31
C VAL A 153 -7.30 -9.75 -8.71
N PHE A 154 -6.18 -9.14 -9.07
CA PHE A 154 -5.45 -9.41 -10.31
C PHE A 154 -4.14 -10.13 -9.99
N TRP A 155 -3.74 -11.04 -10.88
CA TRP A 155 -2.44 -11.71 -10.78
C TRP A 155 -1.75 -11.80 -12.14
N ASP A 156 -0.42 -11.66 -12.10
CA ASP A 156 0.50 -12.10 -13.13
C ASP A 156 1.63 -12.89 -12.46
N VAL A 157 1.61 -14.20 -12.62
CA VAL A 157 2.62 -15.13 -12.08
C VAL A 157 3.50 -15.73 -13.18
N HIS A 158 3.49 -15.17 -14.38
CA HIS A 158 4.26 -15.69 -15.50
C HIS A 158 5.76 -15.79 -15.17
N GLY A 159 6.31 -14.76 -14.51
CA GLY A 159 7.72 -14.77 -14.11
C GLY A 159 8.06 -15.90 -13.14
N TRP A 160 7.17 -16.24 -12.21
CA TRP A 160 7.37 -17.37 -11.29
C TRP A 160 7.28 -18.75 -11.97
N LEU A 161 6.48 -18.90 -13.03
CA LEU A 161 6.28 -20.19 -13.70
C LEU A 161 7.26 -20.47 -14.83
N PHE A 162 7.64 -19.44 -15.58
CA PHE A 162 8.40 -19.57 -16.84
C PHE A 162 9.66 -18.70 -16.88
N GLY A 163 9.93 -17.92 -15.83
CA GLY A 163 11.06 -17.03 -15.74
C GLY A 163 12.30 -17.65 -15.09
N SER A 164 13.37 -16.85 -15.05
CA SER A 164 14.61 -17.18 -14.32
C SER A 164 14.45 -16.98 -12.81
N ALA A 165 15.47 -17.36 -12.02
CA ALA A 165 15.47 -17.22 -10.56
C ALA A 165 15.26 -15.79 -10.03
N THR A 166 15.43 -14.76 -10.88
CA THR A 166 15.21 -13.34 -10.54
C THR A 166 13.86 -12.80 -11.00
N SER A 167 13.01 -13.65 -11.57
CA SER A 167 11.71 -13.24 -12.08
C SER A 167 10.69 -13.03 -10.96
N SER A 168 9.71 -12.16 -11.19
CA SER A 168 8.72 -11.75 -10.21
C SER A 168 7.31 -12.21 -10.57
N ALA A 169 6.43 -12.18 -9.59
CA ALA A 169 4.99 -12.16 -9.78
C ALA A 169 4.42 -10.84 -9.25
N VAL A 170 3.26 -10.47 -9.80
CA VAL A 170 2.54 -9.26 -9.42
C VAL A 170 1.14 -9.66 -8.97
N PHE A 171 0.72 -9.10 -7.84
CA PHE A 171 -0.63 -9.22 -7.31
C PHE A 171 -1.15 -7.82 -7.04
N MET A 172 -2.40 -7.57 -7.40
CA MET A 172 -3.08 -6.30 -7.12
C MET A 172 -4.43 -6.61 -6.49
N PHE A 173 -4.71 -5.92 -5.38
CA PHE A 173 -6.00 -5.93 -4.72
C PHE A 173 -6.62 -4.56 -4.90
N GLN A 174 -7.71 -4.49 -5.66
CA GLN A 174 -8.42 -3.27 -5.96
C GLN A 174 -9.77 -3.29 -5.26
N THR A 175 -10.00 -2.31 -4.40
CA THR A 175 -11.29 -2.14 -3.73
C THR A 175 -12.17 -1.27 -4.61
N CYS A 176 -13.41 -1.71 -4.86
CA CYS A 176 -14.40 -0.89 -5.53
C CYS A 176 -15.02 0.06 -4.51
N GLN A 177 -14.29 1.10 -4.08
CA GLN A 177 -14.92 2.18 -3.34
C GLN A 177 -15.67 3.06 -4.34
N ALA A 178 -17.01 3.09 -4.24
CA ALA A 178 -17.72 4.24 -4.74
C ALA A 178 -17.19 5.45 -3.95
N PRO A 179 -16.83 6.58 -4.60
CA PRO A 179 -16.57 7.79 -3.84
C PRO A 179 -17.80 8.04 -2.96
N GLU A 180 -17.59 8.22 -1.66
CA GLU A 180 -18.66 8.68 -0.78
C GLU A 180 -19.34 9.87 -1.47
N LYS A 181 -20.64 9.73 -1.74
CA LYS A 181 -21.38 10.76 -2.46
C LYS A 181 -21.31 12.06 -1.65
N SER A 182 -20.79 13.07 -2.35
CA SER A 182 -20.98 14.52 -2.20
C SER A 182 -20.41 15.21 -0.97
N MET A 183 -19.28 15.90 -1.17
CA MET A 183 -19.21 17.30 -0.77
C MET A 183 -20.36 18.04 -1.48
N SER A 184 -21.34 18.53 -0.71
CA SER A 184 -22.33 19.47 -1.22
C SER A 184 -21.62 20.78 -1.58
N TRP A 185 -21.43 21.04 -2.87
CA TRP A 185 -20.88 22.31 -3.39
C TRP A 185 -21.83 23.52 -3.21
N ALA A 186 -23.05 23.32 -2.71
CA ALA A 186 -23.94 24.43 -2.43
C ALA A 186 -23.58 25.08 -1.09
N TYR A 187 -22.65 26.03 -1.06
CA TYR A 187 -22.68 27.28 -0.27
C TYR A 187 -21.40 28.11 -0.52
N LEU A 188 -21.13 28.44 -1.78
CA LEU A 188 -20.33 29.62 -2.11
C LEU A 188 -20.92 30.26 -3.37
N GLN A 189 -21.92 31.11 -3.19
CA GLN A 189 -22.13 32.23 -4.10
C GLN A 189 -22.05 33.53 -3.28
N PRO A 190 -21.19 34.49 -3.70
CA PRO A 190 -21.16 35.81 -3.12
C PRO A 190 -22.18 36.70 -3.83
N TYR A 191 -23.03 37.37 -3.04
CA TYR A 191 -23.41 38.77 -3.21
C TYR A 191 -23.57 39.39 -1.82
#